data_AF-A0A1A8DN67-F1
#
_entry.id   AF-A0A1A8DN67-F1
#
_cell.length_a   1.000
_cell.length_b   1.000
_cell.length_c   1.000
_cell.angle_alpha   90.00
_cell.angle_beta   90.00
_cell.angle_gamma   90.00
#
_symmetry.space_group_name_H-M   'P 1'
#
loop_
_entity.id
_entity.type
_entity.pdbx_description
1 polymer ?
#
loop_
_entity_poly.entity_id
_entity_poly.type
_entity_poly.pdbx_seq_one_letter_code
_entity_poly.pdbx_strand_id
1 'polypeptide(L)' 'GKQQSENGKTKLLGGVKNLRVTDPTTSSLRVHWEAADGNIRQYRIFYVPASGGAEDMEQVSGGTTNTVLRN' A
#
# COMPACT_ATOMS: atom_id res chain seq x y z
N GLY A 1 11.64 34.05 -21.95
CA GLY A 1 10.53 33.82 -21.00
C GLY A 1 10.71 32.46 -20.36
N LYS A 2 10.66 32.36 -19.03
CA LYS A 2 10.87 31.11 -18.31
C LYS A 2 9.53 30.38 -18.19
N GLN A 3 9.42 29.21 -18.78
CA GLN A 3 8.22 28.38 -18.71
C GLN A 3 8.09 27.82 -17.29
N GLN A 4 7.14 28.35 -16.53
CA GLN A 4 6.59 27.70 -15.36
C GLN A 4 5.55 26.70 -15.84
N SER A 5 5.82 25.41 -15.71
CA SER A 5 4.83 24.37 -15.36
C SER A 5 5.50 22.99 -15.43
N GLU A 6 5.81 22.43 -14.26
CA GLU A 6 5.63 21.01 -13.97
C GLU A 6 5.68 20.84 -12.44
N ASN A 7 4.57 21.23 -11.83
CA ASN A 7 4.32 21.18 -10.40
C ASN A 7 4.29 19.72 -9.91
N GLY A 8 5.08 19.42 -8.88
CA GLY A 8 4.72 18.39 -7.89
C GLY A 8 5.27 16.98 -8.08
N LYS A 9 6.44 16.80 -8.68
CA LYS A 9 7.11 15.48 -8.65
C LYS A 9 7.88 15.32 -7.33
N THR A 10 7.15 15.02 -6.25
CA THR A 10 7.77 14.44 -5.04
C THR A 10 8.61 13.26 -5.52
N LYS A 11 9.88 13.13 -5.10
CA LYS A 11 10.67 11.92 -5.34
C LYS A 11 9.74 10.73 -5.10
N LEU A 12 9.62 9.81 -6.06
CA LEU A 12 8.91 8.56 -5.82
C LEU A 12 9.50 8.00 -4.53
N LEU A 13 8.74 8.03 -3.43
CA LEU A 13 9.06 7.25 -2.24
C LEU A 13 9.23 5.84 -2.83
N GLY A 14 10.45 5.30 -2.82
CA GLY A 14 10.76 4.07 -3.54
C GLY A 14 9.65 3.08 -3.23
N GLY A 15 8.92 2.62 -4.25
CA GLY A 15 7.67 1.90 -4.05
C GLY A 15 7.85 0.77 -3.03
N VAL A 16 6.79 0.47 -2.29
CA VAL A 16 6.78 -0.61 -1.31
C VAL A 16 7.45 -1.85 -1.90
N LYS A 17 8.49 -2.35 -1.23
CA LYS A 17 9.29 -3.48 -1.73
C LYS A 17 8.81 -4.77 -1.09
N ASN A 18 9.08 -5.89 -1.76
CA ASN A 18 8.91 -7.23 -1.20
C ASN A 18 7.51 -7.48 -0.60
N LEU A 19 6.46 -7.00 -1.27
CA LEU A 19 5.08 -7.29 -0.86
C LEU A 19 4.82 -8.79 -0.93
N ARG A 20 4.42 -9.37 0.20
CA ARG A 20 4.10 -10.79 0.37
C ARG A 20 2.72 -10.94 0.96
N VAL A 21 1.94 -11.83 0.37
CA VAL A 21 0.66 -12.27 0.93
C VAL A 21 0.87 -13.66 1.52
N THR A 22 0.44 -13.84 2.75
CA THR A 22 0.62 -15.06 3.55
C THR A 22 -0.69 -15.42 4.25
N ASP A 23 -0.81 -16.68 4.66
CA ASP A 23 -1.96 -17.21 5.40
C ASP A 23 -3.34 -16.84 4.79
N PRO A 24 -3.57 -17.06 3.47
CA PRO A 24 -4.90 -16.84 2.92
C PRO A 24 -5.89 -17.85 3.51
N THR A 25 -6.96 -17.34 4.10
CA THR A 25 -8.13 -18.08 4.55
C THR A 25 -9.34 -17.70 3.68
N THR A 26 -10.50 -18.33 3.90
CA THR A 26 -11.73 -17.99 3.18
C THR A 26 -12.14 -16.52 3.31
N SER A 27 -11.75 -15.84 4.39
CA SER A 27 -12.18 -14.47 4.68
C SER A 27 -11.09 -13.50 5.15
N SER A 28 -9.83 -13.94 5.18
CA SER A 28 -8.73 -13.09 5.61
C SER A 28 -7.40 -13.47 4.97
N LEU A 29 -6.50 -12.50 4.84
CA LEU A 29 -5.16 -12.71 4.35
C LEU A 29 -4.20 -11.75 5.05
N ARG A 30 -2.95 -12.18 5.25
CA ARG A 30 -1.91 -11.36 5.87
C ARG A 30 -1.03 -10.76 4.79
N VAL A 31 -0.95 -9.44 4.74
CA VAL A 31 -0.05 -8.71 3.85
C VAL A 31 1.13 -8.21 4.65
N HIS A 32 2.34 -8.43 4.12
CA HIS A 32 3.58 -7.89 4.65
C HIS A 32 4.35 -7.20 3.54
N TRP A 33 5.05 -6.13 3.88
CA TRP A 33 5.89 -5.40 2.95
C TRP A 33 7.09 -4.77 3.64
N GLU A 34 8.09 -4.39 2.86
CA GLU A 34 9.22 -3.60 3.36
C GLU A 34 8.91 -2.11 3.27
N ALA A 35 9.35 -1.38 4.29
CA ALA A 35 9.14 0.06 4.37
C ALA A 35 9.84 0.77 3.20
N ALA A 36 9.15 1.75 2.62
CA ALA A 36 9.73 2.63 1.61
C ALA A 36 10.73 3.60 2.23
N ASP A 37 11.71 4.03 1.44
CA ASP A 37 12.72 4.99 1.89
C ASP A 37 12.07 6.36 2.16
N GLY A 38 12.35 6.92 3.34
CA GLY A 38 11.89 8.24 3.76
C GLY A 38 10.86 8.21 4.91
N ASN A 39 10.34 9.39 5.25
CA ASN A 39 9.37 9.52 6.33
C ASN A 39 7.95 9.21 5.82
N ILE A 40 7.54 7.95 5.95
CA ILE A 40 6.21 7.50 5.54
C ILE A 40 5.18 7.88 6.60
N ARG A 41 4.09 8.54 6.18
CA ARG A 41 3.00 8.91 7.08
C ARG A 41 1.92 7.83 7.19
N GLN A 42 1.63 7.17 6.08
CA GLN A 42 0.58 6.17 5.96
C GLN A 42 0.83 5.27 4.75
N TYR A 43 0.36 4.03 4.83
CA TYR A 43 0.21 3.14 3.68
C TYR A 43 -1.27 2.97 3.36
N ARG A 44 -1.60 2.85 2.07
CA ARG A 44 -2.94 2.51 1.58
C ARG A 44 -2.84 1.20 0.82
N ILE A 45 -3.64 0.23 1.22
CA ILE A 45 -3.67 -1.12 0.66
C ILE A 45 -5.01 -1.29 -0.02
N PHE A 46 -5.00 -1.38 -1.35
CA PHE A 46 -6.17 -1.68 -2.15
C PHE A 46 -6.20 -3.18 -2.43
N TYR A 47 -7.35 -3.82 -2.24
CA TYR A 47 -7.50 -5.25 -2.45
C TYR A 47 -8.88 -5.60 -3.01
N VAL A 48 -8.92 -6.68 -3.81
CA VAL A 48 -10.16 -7.26 -4.32
C VAL A 48 -10.21 -8.71 -3.84
N PRO A 49 -11.31 -9.18 -3.23
CA PRO A 49 -11.45 -10.57 -2.84
C PRO A 49 -11.30 -11.51 -4.04
N ALA A 50 -10.57 -12.61 -3.86
CA ALA A 50 -10.34 -13.60 -4.93
C ALA A 50 -11.65 -14.30 -5.40
N SER A 51 -12.66 -14.35 -4.53
CA SER A 51 -14.02 -14.80 -4.86
C SER A 51 -14.77 -13.87 -5.83
N GLY A 52 -14.19 -12.71 -6.15
CA GLY A 52 -14.88 -11.58 -6.74
C GLY A 52 -15.53 -10.70 -5.67
N GLY A 53 -15.76 -9.43 -6.01
CA GLY A 53 -16.30 -8.42 -5.11
C GLY A 53 -15.90 -7.01 -5.51
N ALA A 54 -16.29 -6.03 -4.69
CA ALA A 54 -15.80 -4.66 -4.81
C ALA A 54 -14.33 -4.58 -4.34
N GLU A 55 -13.60 -3.60 -4.86
CA GLU A 55 -12.32 -3.20 -4.28
C GLU A 55 -12.57 -2.55 -2.92
N ASP A 56 -11.74 -2.91 -1.95
CA ASP A 56 -11.72 -2.30 -0.63
C ASP A 56 -10.33 -1.71 -0.35
N MET A 57 -10.27 -0.77 0.59
CA MET A 57 -9.07 -0.03 0.93
C MET A 57 -8.84 -0.02 2.44
N GLU A 58 -7.71 -0.60 2.85
CA GLU A 58 -7.22 -0.50 4.22
C GLU A 58 -6.14 0.59 4.34
N GLN A 59 -6.22 1.41 5.40
CA GLN A 59 -5.23 2.44 5.69
C GLN A 59 -4.52 2.16 7.01
N VAL A 60 -3.19 2.09 6.98
CA VAL A 60 -2.37 1.87 8.17
C VAL A 60 -1.35 2.98 8.36
N SER A 61 -0.84 3.09 9.60
CA SER A 61 0.19 4.06 9.94
C SER A 61 1.49 3.81 9.16
N GLY A 62 2.29 4.85 8.94
CA GLY A 62 3.57 4.71 8.23
C GLY A 62 4.62 3.85 8.95
N GLY A 63 4.44 3.59 10.25
CA GLY A 63 5.24 2.63 11.00
C GLY A 63 4.79 1.17 10.83
N THR A 64 3.66 0.95 10.18
CA THR A 64 3.09 -0.38 9.94
C THR A 64 3.62 -0.95 8.63
N THR A 65 4.15 -2.17 8.70
CA THR A 65 4.67 -2.92 7.55
C THR A 65 3.97 -4.27 7.36
N ASN A 66 2.93 -4.54 8.16
CA ASN A 66 2.08 -5.70 8.02
C ASN A 66 0.64 -5.37 8.40
N THR A 67 -0.32 -6.03 7.77
CA THR A 67 -1.73 -5.94 8.17
C THR A 67 -2.45 -7.24 7.82
N VAL A 68 -3.60 -7.45 8.45
CA VAL A 68 -4.51 -8.54 8.12
C VAL A 68 -5.73 -7.92 7.45
N LEU A 69 -5.88 -8.19 6.16
CA LEU A 69 -7.07 -7.80 5.41
C LEU A 69 -8.16 -8.83 5.66
N ARG A 70 -9.39 -8.36 5.83
CA ARG A 70 -10.58 -9.19 6.06
C ARG A 70 -11.67 -8.76 5.10
N ASN A 71 -12.45 -9.70 4.59
CA ASN A 71 -13.66 -9.42 3.82
C ASN A 71 -14.94 -9.60 4.65
#